data_AF-A0A3D6D3A7-F1
#
_entry.id   AF-A0A3D6D3A7-F1
#
_cell.length_a   1.000
_cell.length_b   1.000
_cell.length_c   1.000
_cell.angle_alpha   90.00
_cell.angle_beta   90.00
_cell.angle_gamma   90.00
#
_symmetry.space_group_name_H-M   'P 1'
#
loop_
_entity.id
_entity.type
_entity.pdbx_description
1 polymer ?
#
loop_
_entity_poly.entity_id
_entity_poly.type
_entity_poly.pdbx_seq_one_letter_code
_entity_poly.pdbx_strand_id
1 'polypeptide(L)'
;SLKAKRLVFMSDVPGLLQDPENPDSLISHLRVQDVAVLKQKGIIGAGMIPKVDSATKAIEAGVDKVSFVDGRVNHSVLLEIFTDQGVGTEIVLC
;
A
#
# COMPACT_ATOMS: atom_id res chain seq x y z
N SER A 1 -1.67 21.89 -1.54
CA SER A 1 -1.78 20.52 -0.98
C SER A 1 -3.05 20.46 -0.13
N LEU A 2 -3.74 19.31 -0.10
CA LEU A 2 -5.05 19.12 0.55
C LEU A 2 -4.98 18.65 2.01
N LYS A 3 -3.78 18.31 2.54
CA LYS A 3 -3.60 17.73 3.89
C LYS A 3 -4.57 16.56 4.16
N ALA A 4 -4.62 15.62 3.23
CA ALA A 4 -5.59 14.52 3.28
C ALA A 4 -5.25 13.53 4.40
N LYS A 5 -6.28 13.04 5.09
CA LYS A 5 -6.14 11.97 6.11
C LYS A 5 -5.79 10.61 5.50
N ARG A 6 -6.34 10.30 4.33
CA ARG A 6 -6.08 9.05 3.60
C ARG A 6 -5.95 9.35 2.12
N LEU A 7 -5.00 8.66 1.48
CA LEU A 7 -4.90 8.56 0.02
C LEU A 7 -5.07 7.08 -0.36
N VAL A 8 -5.91 6.80 -1.35
CA VAL A 8 -6.17 5.42 -1.79
C VAL A 8 -5.79 5.29 -3.26
N PHE A 9 -4.87 4.38 -3.54
CA PHE A 9 -4.53 3.95 -4.90
C PHE A 9 -5.30 2.66 -5.21
N MET A 10 -6.25 2.76 -6.12
CA MET A 10 -7.00 1.61 -6.61
C MET A 10 -6.28 1.00 -7.82
N SER A 11 -6.11 -0.33 -7.82
CA SER A 11 -5.40 -1.06 -8.88
C SER A 11 -6.04 -2.40 -9.19
N ASP A 12 -5.45 -3.15 -10.11
CA ASP A 12 -5.84 -4.51 -10.51
C ASP A 12 -5.08 -5.62 -9.76
N VAL A 13 -4.38 -5.26 -8.68
CA VAL A 13 -3.67 -6.20 -7.79
C VAL A 13 -4.12 -6.01 -6.34
N PRO A 14 -4.06 -7.06 -5.50
CA PRO A 14 -4.49 -7.01 -4.09
C PRO A 14 -3.74 -5.98 -3.25
N GLY A 15 -2.47 -5.70 -3.58
CA GLY A 15 -1.59 -4.83 -2.83
C GLY A 15 -0.14 -5.20 -3.11
N LEU A 16 0.72 -5.04 -2.11
CA LEU A 16 2.09 -5.52 -2.16
C LEU A 16 2.18 -6.93 -1.55
N LEU A 17 2.52 -7.91 -2.38
CA LEU A 17 2.78 -9.28 -1.95
C LEU A 17 4.27 -9.43 -1.59
N GLN A 18 4.54 -10.13 -0.50
CA GLN A 18 5.90 -10.53 -0.10
C GLN A 18 6.46 -11.58 -1.08
N ASP A 19 5.60 -12.43 -1.62
CA ASP A 19 5.87 -13.42 -2.66
C ASP A 19 4.76 -13.34 -3.73
N PRO A 20 5.06 -12.88 -4.96
CA PRO A 20 4.06 -12.75 -6.02
C PRO A 20 3.31 -14.03 -6.38
N GLU A 21 3.90 -15.21 -6.14
CA GLU A 21 3.28 -16.50 -6.44
C GLU A 21 2.40 -17.00 -5.29
N ASN A 22 2.43 -16.33 -4.13
CA ASN A 22 1.63 -16.67 -2.96
C ASN A 22 0.67 -15.53 -2.60
N PRO A 23 -0.64 -15.64 -2.93
CA PRO A 23 -1.64 -14.64 -2.59
C PRO A 23 -1.78 -14.36 -1.09
N ASP A 24 -1.49 -15.34 -0.23
CA ASP A 24 -1.55 -15.19 1.23
C ASP A 24 -0.36 -14.40 1.80
N SER A 25 0.59 -14.01 0.94
CA SER A 25 1.77 -13.24 1.31
C SER A 25 1.55 -11.72 1.32
N LEU A 26 0.30 -11.28 1.30
CA LEU A 26 -0.06 -9.86 1.31
C LEU A 26 0.56 -9.15 2.53
N ILE A 27 1.34 -8.11 2.25
CA ILE A 27 1.82 -7.18 3.27
C ILE A 27 0.67 -6.22 3.55
N SER A 28 -0.14 -6.51 4.58
CA SER A 28 -1.29 -5.66 4.94
C SER A 28 -0.86 -4.30 5.52
N HIS A 29 0.30 -4.26 6.18
CA HIS A 29 0.82 -3.08 6.82
C HIS A 29 2.31 -2.90 6.53
N LEU A 30 2.69 -1.75 5.99
CA LEU A 30 4.04 -1.42 5.58
C LEU A 30 4.46 -0.07 6.17
N ARG A 31 5.55 -0.07 6.94
CA ARG A 31 6.14 1.19 7.39
C ARG A 31 7.01 1.79 6.30
N VAL A 32 6.99 3.10 6.17
CA VAL A 32 7.84 3.85 5.23
C VAL A 32 9.32 3.47 5.39
N GLN A 33 9.80 3.29 6.62
CA GLN A 33 11.20 2.94 6.91
C GLN A 33 11.62 1.57 6.33
N ASP A 34 10.68 0.64 6.17
CA ASP A 34 10.97 -0.72 5.69
C ASP A 34 11.02 -0.80 4.16
N VAL A 35 10.46 0.21 3.46
CA VAL A 35 10.39 0.27 2.00
C VAL A 35 11.76 0.09 1.34
N ALA A 36 12.79 0.77 1.84
CA ALA A 36 14.14 0.70 1.26
C ALA A 36 14.70 -0.73 1.31
N VAL A 37 14.51 -1.41 2.43
CA VAL A 37 14.94 -2.81 2.64
C VAL A 37 14.16 -3.75 1.71
N LEU A 38 12.85 -3.57 1.57
CA LEU A 38 12.03 -4.40 0.69
C LEU A 38 12.38 -4.21 -0.79
N LYS A 39 12.71 -2.98 -1.22
CA LYS A 39 13.24 -2.73 -2.57
C LYS A 39 14.57 -3.43 -2.80
N GLN A 40 15.50 -3.33 -1.85
CA GLN A 40 16.81 -3.97 -1.95
C GLN A 40 16.70 -5.50 -2.02
N LYS A 41 15.75 -6.09 -1.29
CA LYS A 41 15.44 -7.53 -1.33
C LYS A 41 14.72 -7.96 -2.61
N GLY A 42 14.34 -7.03 -3.49
CA GLY A 42 13.60 -7.34 -4.72
C GLY A 42 12.12 -7.71 -4.50
N ILE A 43 11.60 -7.53 -3.29
CA ILE A 43 10.20 -7.84 -2.95
C ILE A 43 9.26 -6.84 -3.64
N ILE A 44 9.62 -5.56 -3.63
CA ILE A 44 8.89 -4.54 -4.38
C ILE A 44 9.34 -4.62 -5.84
N GLY A 45 8.55 -5.35 -6.64
CA GLY A 45 8.80 -5.52 -8.08
C GLY A 45 8.81 -4.19 -8.86
N ALA A 46 9.45 -4.20 -10.03
CA ALA A 46 9.72 -3.00 -10.85
C ALA A 46 8.48 -2.13 -11.12
N GLY A 47 7.32 -2.75 -11.37
CA GLY A 47 6.05 -2.02 -11.57
C GLY A 47 5.53 -1.33 -10.31
N MET A 48 5.84 -1.86 -9.11
CA MET A 48 5.37 -1.32 -7.82
C MET A 48 6.28 -0.27 -7.24
N ILE A 49 7.57 -0.24 -7.62
CA ILE A 49 8.52 0.79 -7.19
C ILE A 49 7.93 2.21 -7.34
N PRO A 50 7.43 2.65 -8.51
CA PRO A 50 6.90 4.01 -8.65
C PRO A 50 5.65 4.27 -7.79
N LYS A 51 4.82 3.24 -7.55
CA LYS A 51 3.61 3.37 -6.71
C LYS A 51 4.01 3.55 -5.24
N VAL A 52 4.91 2.71 -4.75
CA VAL A 52 5.44 2.79 -3.38
C VAL A 52 6.20 4.11 -3.17
N ASP A 53 7.00 4.54 -4.14
CA ASP A 53 7.68 5.85 -4.08
C ASP A 53 6.71 7.03 -3.99
N SER A 54 5.63 6.99 -4.77
CA SER A 54 4.61 8.03 -4.69
C SER A 54 3.88 8.01 -3.34
N ALA A 55 3.63 6.82 -2.78
CA ALA A 55 2.99 6.66 -1.48
C ALA A 55 3.88 7.20 -0.35
N THR A 56 5.16 6.83 -0.33
CA THR A 56 6.14 7.34 0.64
C THR A 56 6.23 8.87 0.58
N LYS A 57 6.37 9.44 -0.62
CA LYS A 57 6.38 10.91 -0.80
C LYS A 57 5.09 11.58 -0.33
N ALA A 58 3.94 10.95 -0.53
CA ALA A 58 2.67 11.49 -0.06
C ALA A 58 2.62 11.54 1.48
N ILE A 59 3.11 10.49 2.15
CA ILE A 59 3.20 10.45 3.62
C ILE A 59 4.16 11.52 4.13
N GLU A 60 5.34 11.62 3.54
CA GLU A 60 6.33 12.67 3.86
C GLU A 60 5.79 14.08 3.63
N ALA A 61 4.87 14.25 2.67
CA ALA A 61 4.18 15.52 2.40
C ALA A 61 2.97 15.79 3.33
N GLY A 62 2.73 14.94 4.33
CA GLY A 62 1.72 15.12 5.37
C GLY A 62 0.38 14.42 5.13
N VAL A 63 0.35 13.36 4.32
CA VAL A 63 -0.77 12.41 4.30
C VAL A 63 -0.60 11.39 5.42
N ASP A 64 -1.60 11.20 6.28
CA ASP A 64 -1.43 10.32 7.44
C ASP A 64 -1.26 8.84 7.03
N LYS A 65 -1.99 8.39 5.99
CA LYS A 65 -1.99 7.00 5.52
C LYS A 65 -2.21 6.88 4.02
N VAL A 66 -1.54 5.94 3.38
CA VAL A 66 -1.75 5.62 1.95
C VAL A 66 -2.09 4.13 1.81
N SER A 67 -3.17 3.78 1.12
CA SER A 67 -3.54 2.38 0.89
C SER A 67 -3.49 2.01 -0.60
N PHE A 68 -2.97 0.82 -0.91
CA PHE A 68 -3.18 0.15 -2.21
C PHE A 68 -4.32 -0.83 -2.06
N VAL A 69 -5.34 -0.76 -2.94
CA VAL A 69 -6.51 -1.64 -2.89
C VAL A 69 -6.80 -2.27 -4.25
N ASP A 70 -7.38 -3.48 -4.22
CA ASP A 70 -7.90 -4.15 -5.43
C ASP A 70 -9.26 -3.56 -5.83
N GLY A 71 -9.30 -2.87 -6.97
CA GLY A 71 -10.53 -2.32 -7.55
C GLY A 71 -11.49 -3.37 -8.10
N ARG A 72 -11.06 -4.63 -8.25
CA ARG A 72 -11.90 -5.74 -8.72
C ARG A 72 -12.75 -6.34 -7.60
N VAL A 73 -12.38 -6.08 -6.34
CA VAL A 73 -13.14 -6.50 -5.17
C VAL A 73 -14.28 -5.51 -4.92
N ASN A 74 -15.51 -6.02 -4.85
CA ASN A 74 -16.68 -5.20 -4.55
C ASN A 74 -16.50 -4.50 -3.19
N HIS A 75 -16.77 -3.20 -3.16
CA HIS A 75 -16.66 -2.37 -1.97
C HIS A 75 -15.24 -2.28 -1.37
N SER A 76 -14.18 -2.51 -2.16
CA SER A 76 -12.79 -2.54 -1.67
C SER A 76 -12.39 -1.31 -0.83
N VAL A 77 -12.80 -0.11 -1.22
CA VAL A 77 -12.52 1.11 -0.44
C VAL A 77 -13.21 1.11 0.92
N LEU A 78 -14.45 0.63 1.00
CA LEU A 78 -15.17 0.54 2.28
C LEU A 78 -14.53 -0.53 3.17
N LEU A 79 -14.19 -1.68 2.58
CA LEU A 79 -13.52 -2.75 3.30
C LEU A 79 -12.16 -2.29 3.83
N GLU A 80 -11.38 -1.55 3.05
CA GLU A 80 -10.09 -1.01 3.48
C GLU A 80 -10.22 -0.01 4.64
N ILE A 81 -11.24 0.85 4.63
CA ILE A 81 -11.38 1.92 5.61
C ILE A 81 -12.04 1.44 6.90
N PHE A 82 -13.00 0.50 6.81
CA PHE A 82 -13.90 0.12 7.90
C PHE A 82 -13.67 -1.29 8.44
N THR A 83 -12.56 -1.96 8.08
CA THR A 83 -12.17 -3.24 8.68
C THR A 83 -10.77 -3.14 9.31
N ASP A 84 -10.52 -3.94 10.36
CA ASP A 84 -9.28 -3.87 11.12
C ASP A 84 -8.04 -4.33 10.33
N GLN A 85 -8.22 -5.29 9.42
CA GLN A 85 -7.12 -5.84 8.62
C GLN A 85 -6.93 -5.11 7.28
N GLY A 86 -7.93 -4.34 6.84
CA GLY A 86 -7.99 -3.86 5.46
C GLY A 86 -8.11 -5.01 4.45
N VAL A 87 -8.12 -4.67 3.16
CA VAL A 87 -8.13 -5.68 2.07
C VAL A 87 -6.94 -5.54 1.13
N GLY A 88 -6.07 -4.56 1.38
CA GLY A 88 -4.84 -4.39 0.61
C GLY A 88 -3.66 -4.04 1.50
N THR A 89 -2.79 -3.15 1.01
CA THR A 89 -1.57 -2.74 1.72
C THR A 89 -1.70 -1.30 2.19
N GLU A 90 -1.69 -1.08 3.50
CA GLU A 90 -1.60 0.25 4.10
C GLU A 90 -0.12 0.62 4.34
N ILE A 91 0.28 1.80 3.87
CA ILE A 91 1.57 2.42 4.18
C ILE A 91 1.38 3.54 5.20
N VAL A 92 2.22 3.52 6.24
CA VAL A 92 2.23 4.51 7.33
C VAL A 92 3.66 4.93 7.69
N LEU A 93 3.79 6.06 8.39
CA LEU A 93 5.09 6.56 8.84
C LEU A 93 5.71 5.67 9.95
N CYS A 94 4.89 5.16 10.89
CA CYS A 94 5.31 4.41 12.08
C CYS A 94 4.39 3.22 12.35
#